data_AF-A0A3C0FBK8-F1
#
_entry.id   AF-A0A3C0FBK8-F1
#
_cell.length_a   1.000
_cell.length_b   1.000
_cell.length_c   1.000
_cell.angle_alpha   90.00
_cell.angle_beta   90.00
_cell.angle_gamma   90.00
#
_symmetry.space_group_name_H-M   'P 1'
#
loop_
_entity.id
_entity.type
_entity.pdbx_description
1 polymer ?
#
loop_
_entity_poly.entity_id
_entity_poly.type
_entity_poly.pdbx_seq_one_letter_code
_entity_poly.pdbx_strand_id
1 'polypeptide(L)'
;MPGSSPATPENLGRRLRPACAISPGVRGTAGIESSDIMAGRIRRVRPALVIATDILAGHRSERIVAGIQLSATGIHPGSGVGNRRHALFRQTLGIPVIAVGVPTVVHT
;
A
#
# COMPACT_ATOMS: atom_id res chain seq x y z
N MET A 1 8.61 16.61 23.02
CA MET A 1 8.80 16.16 21.63
C MET A 1 8.33 14.71 21.54
N PRO A 2 7.36 14.35 20.67
CA PRO A 2 6.88 12.98 20.64
C PRO A 2 7.95 12.06 20.04
N GLY A 3 8.52 11.22 20.91
CA GLY A 3 9.02 9.86 20.63
C GLY A 3 10.08 9.70 19.53
N SER A 4 11.35 9.90 19.87
CA SER A 4 12.43 9.21 19.16
C SER A 4 12.33 7.71 19.45
N SER A 5 11.88 6.93 18.48
CA SER A 5 11.94 5.47 18.54
C SER A 5 13.39 5.03 18.77
N PRO A 6 13.67 4.06 19.66
CA PRO A 6 15.02 3.65 20.06
C PRO A 6 15.91 3.15 18.92
N ALA A 7 15.36 2.93 17.72
CA ALA A 7 16.10 2.48 16.53
C ALA A 7 16.59 3.63 15.62
N THR A 8 16.39 4.90 15.99
CA THR A 8 16.64 6.03 15.07
C THR A 8 17.93 6.76 15.47
N PRO A 9 19.00 6.74 14.64
CA PRO A 9 20.21 7.51 14.92
C PRO A 9 19.91 9.00 15.10
N GLU A 10 20.62 9.63 16.03
CA GLU A 10 20.36 10.99 16.55
C GLU A 10 20.35 12.06 15.43
N ASN A 11 21.18 11.87 14.40
CA ASN A 11 21.29 12.75 13.24
C ASN A 11 20.24 12.50 12.15
N LEU A 12 19.50 11.39 12.22
CA LEU A 12 18.57 10.97 11.18
C LEU A 12 17.21 11.66 11.33
N GLY A 13 16.82 12.05 12.55
CA GLY A 13 15.51 12.66 12.84
C GLY A 13 15.20 13.92 12.02
N ARG A 14 16.20 14.71 11.61
CA ARG A 14 16.01 15.88 10.74
C ARG A 14 15.83 15.55 9.25
N ARG A 15 16.19 14.33 8.81
CA ARG A 15 16.13 13.89 7.41
C ARG A 15 14.99 12.91 7.13
N LEU A 16 14.26 12.48 8.16
CA LEU A 16 13.15 11.54 8.02
C LEU A 16 11.83 12.27 7.82
N ARG A 17 11.00 11.74 6.92
CA ARG A 17 9.60 12.14 6.81
C ARG A 17 8.78 11.27 7.78
N PRO A 18 7.85 11.85 8.56
CA PRO A 18 6.97 11.05 9.41
C PRO A 18 6.15 10.11 8.53
N ALA A 19 6.11 8.84 8.92
CA ALA A 19 5.40 7.80 8.20
C ALA A 19 4.71 6.86 9.18
N CYS A 20 3.61 6.25 8.74
CA CYS A 20 2.95 5.16 9.42
C CYS A 20 2.68 4.04 8.42
N ALA A 21 2.73 2.80 8.89
CA ALA A 21 2.43 1.63 8.08
C ALA A 21 1.31 0.80 8.72
N ILE A 22 0.49 0.20 7.87
CA ILE A 22 -0.52 -0.78 8.26
C ILE A 22 -0.56 -1.86 7.20
N SER A 23 -0.66 -3.11 7.63
CA SER A 23 -0.89 -4.26 6.75
C SER A 23 -2.24 -4.87 7.12
N PRO A 24 -3.36 -4.34 6.60
CA PRO A 24 -4.66 -4.92 6.86
C PRO A 24 -4.74 -6.32 6.25
N GLY A 25 -5.50 -7.21 6.90
CA GLY A 25 -5.80 -8.51 6.34
C GLY A 25 -6.53 -8.39 4.99
N VAL A 26 -6.38 -9.39 4.14
CA VAL A 26 -6.99 -9.45 2.80
C VAL A 26 -8.40 -10.06 2.78
N ARG A 27 -9.00 -10.32 3.95
CA ARG A 27 -10.34 -10.88 4.09
C ARG A 27 -11.14 -9.99 5.04
N GLY A 28 -12.40 -9.71 4.70
CA GLY A 28 -13.36 -9.06 5.60
C GLY A 28 -13.72 -9.99 6.76
N THR A 29 -12.82 -10.13 7.73
CA THR A 29 -12.99 -11.03 8.87
C THR A 29 -13.90 -10.46 9.97
N ALA A 30 -14.21 -9.16 9.89
CA ALA A 30 -15.03 -8.45 10.88
C ALA A 30 -16.33 -7.85 10.30
N GLY A 31 -16.74 -8.26 9.09
CA GLY A 31 -17.86 -7.64 8.37
C GLY A 31 -17.58 -6.23 7.83
N ILE A 32 -16.31 -5.78 7.89
CA ILE A 32 -15.82 -4.51 7.36
C ILE A 32 -14.77 -4.81 6.30
N GLU A 33 -14.86 -4.16 5.15
CA GLU A 33 -13.89 -4.32 4.07
C GLU A 33 -12.57 -3.61 4.40
N SER A 34 -11.45 -4.15 3.90
CA SER A 34 -10.12 -3.56 4.10
C SER A 34 -10.04 -2.14 3.55
N SER A 35 -10.80 -1.82 2.49
CA SER A 35 -10.94 -0.46 1.95
C SER A 35 -11.55 0.53 2.94
N ASP A 36 -12.54 0.10 3.74
CA ASP A 36 -13.20 0.96 4.73
C ASP A 36 -12.28 1.24 5.91
N ILE A 37 -11.52 0.22 6.33
CA ILE A 37 -10.45 0.37 7.32
C ILE A 37 -9.45 1.42 6.83
N MET A 38 -8.99 1.31 5.59
CA MET A 38 -8.05 2.26 5.00
C MET A 38 -8.62 3.67 4.91
N ALA A 39 -9.86 3.84 4.42
CA ALA A 39 -10.52 5.13 4.32
C ALA A 39 -10.67 5.81 5.69
N GLY A 40 -11.10 5.05 6.71
CA GLY A 40 -11.21 5.56 8.08
C GLY A 40 -9.87 6.02 8.66
N ARG A 41 -8.79 5.26 8.40
CA ARG A 41 -7.43 5.62 8.83
C ARG A 41 -6.90 6.84 8.10
N ILE A 42 -7.07 6.92 6.78
CA ILE A 42 -6.66 8.07 5.97
C ILE A 42 -7.37 9.34 6.45
N ARG A 43 -8.69 9.29 6.71
CA ARG A 43 -9.46 10.43 7.21
C ARG A 43 -8.94 10.95 8.57
N ARG A 44 -8.45 10.04 9.42
CA ARG A 44 -7.92 10.38 10.75
C ARG A 44 -6.47 10.85 10.73
N VAL A 45 -5.60 10.15 10.00
CA VAL A 45 -4.16 10.44 9.93
C VAL A 45 -3.87 11.64 9.03
N ARG A 46 -4.69 11.84 7.98
CA ARG A 46 -4.52 12.88 6.95
C ARG A 46 -3.09 12.90 6.36
N PRO A 47 -2.60 11.78 5.82
CA PRO A 47 -1.28 11.73 5.24
C PRO A 47 -1.20 12.57 3.97
N ALA A 48 -0.02 13.14 3.68
CA ALA A 48 0.24 13.88 2.45
C ALA A 48 0.41 12.96 1.22
N LEU A 49 0.66 11.66 1.44
CA LEU A 49 0.90 10.65 0.41
C LEU A 49 0.55 9.27 0.99
N VAL A 50 -0.07 8.42 0.17
CA VAL A 50 -0.21 6.98 0.45
C VAL A 50 0.73 6.20 -0.45
N ILE A 51 1.49 5.29 0.12
CA ILE A 51 2.23 4.26 -0.61
C ILE A 51 1.49 2.94 -0.39
N ALA A 52 0.90 2.39 -1.45
CA ALA A 52 0.13 1.16 -1.40
C ALA A 52 0.92 0.02 -2.05
N THR A 53 1.19 -1.03 -1.28
CA THR A 53 1.93 -2.22 -1.73
C THR A 53 0.97 -3.39 -1.97
N ASP A 54 1.07 -4.06 -3.11
CA ASP A 54 0.31 -5.28 -3.39
C ASP A 54 1.13 -6.32 -4.20
N ILE A 55 0.66 -7.55 -4.17
CA ILE A 55 1.14 -8.61 -5.05
C ILE A 55 0.55 -8.41 -6.44
N LEU A 56 1.40 -8.48 -7.46
CA LEU A 56 0.97 -8.48 -8.86
C LEU A 56 1.03 -9.90 -9.44
N ALA A 57 0.21 -10.15 -10.45
CA ALA A 57 0.38 -11.30 -11.31
C ALA A 57 1.27 -10.95 -12.50
N GLY A 58 2.33 -11.72 -12.73
CA GLY A 58 3.14 -11.65 -13.94
C GLY A 58 2.50 -12.45 -15.07
N HIS A 59 2.70 -12.02 -16.32
CA HIS A 59 2.26 -12.77 -17.51
C HIS A 59 3.18 -13.93 -17.87
N ARG A 60 4.40 -13.97 -17.33
CA ARG A 60 5.37 -15.03 -17.57
C ARG A 60 6.17 -15.32 -16.32
N SER A 61 6.60 -16.57 -16.18
CA SER A 61 7.38 -17.08 -15.06
C SER A 61 8.66 -16.27 -14.82
N GLU A 62 9.31 -15.80 -15.89
CA GLU A 62 10.56 -15.04 -15.79
C GLU A 62 10.37 -13.68 -15.11
N ARG A 63 9.13 -13.20 -14.96
CA ARG A 63 8.83 -11.92 -14.30
C ARG A 63 8.66 -12.05 -12.79
N ILE A 64 8.60 -13.27 -12.25
CA ILE A 64 8.41 -13.52 -10.82
C ILE A 64 9.64 -13.03 -10.05
N VAL A 65 9.42 -12.10 -9.11
CA VAL A 65 10.44 -11.47 -8.26
C VAL A 65 11.55 -10.74 -9.07
N ALA A 66 11.39 -10.60 -10.39
CA ALA A 66 12.40 -10.02 -11.27
C ALA A 66 12.32 -8.49 -11.38
N GLY A 67 11.37 -7.84 -10.70
CA GLY A 67 11.24 -6.39 -10.75
C GLY A 67 10.16 -5.84 -9.82
N ILE A 68 10.24 -4.52 -9.62
CA ILE A 68 9.26 -3.74 -8.85
C ILE A 68 8.54 -2.83 -9.84
N GLN A 69 7.22 -2.84 -9.80
CA GLN A 69 6.37 -1.91 -10.55
C GLN A 69 6.03 -0.71 -9.67
N LEU A 70 6.20 0.49 -10.22
CA LEU A 70 5.78 1.75 -9.61
C LEU A 70 4.71 2.39 -10.49
N SER A 71 3.64 2.90 -9.88
CA SER A 71 2.61 3.65 -10.60
C SER A 71 1.99 4.76 -9.76
N ALA A 72 1.63 5.87 -10.40
CA ALA A 72 0.83 6.93 -9.80
C ALA A 72 -0.68 6.79 -10.08
N THR A 73 -1.09 5.77 -10.85
CA THR A 73 -2.50 5.51 -11.18
C THR A 73 -3.27 4.86 -10.04
N GLY A 74 -2.57 4.39 -9.00
CA GLY A 74 -3.10 3.62 -7.86
C GLY A 74 -3.13 2.11 -8.09
N ILE A 75 -3.85 1.36 -7.24
CA ILE A 75 -3.78 -0.11 -7.19
C ILE A 75 -5.12 -0.77 -6.86
N HIS A 76 -5.35 -1.97 -7.38
CA HIS A 76 -6.49 -2.84 -7.06
C HIS A 76 -6.03 -3.99 -6.14
N PRO A 77 -6.28 -3.91 -4.83
CA PRO A 77 -5.80 -4.91 -3.88
C PRO A 77 -6.30 -6.33 -4.19
N GLY A 78 -5.36 -7.27 -4.38
CA GLY A 78 -5.65 -8.67 -4.67
C GLY A 78 -5.99 -8.97 -6.13
N SER A 79 -5.83 -8.00 -7.03
CA SER A 79 -6.09 -8.21 -8.47
C SER A 79 -5.25 -9.33 -9.08
N GLY A 80 -4.02 -9.56 -8.58
CA GLY A 80 -3.15 -10.66 -9.03
C GLY A 80 -3.68 -12.07 -8.75
N VAL A 81 -4.69 -12.21 -7.88
CA VAL A 81 -5.38 -13.49 -7.61
C VAL A 81 -6.87 -13.41 -7.96
N GLY A 82 -7.24 -12.49 -8.86
CA GLY A 82 -8.61 -12.36 -9.38
C GLY A 82 -9.58 -11.58 -8.48
N ASN A 83 -9.09 -10.92 -7.42
CA ASN A 83 -9.96 -10.18 -6.50
C ASN A 83 -10.30 -8.79 -7.07
N ARG A 84 -11.60 -8.45 -7.10
CA ARG A 84 -12.09 -7.12 -7.50
C ARG A 84 -12.52 -6.33 -6.28
N ARG A 85 -11.55 -5.75 -5.57
CA ARG A 85 -11.82 -4.85 -4.43
C ARG A 85 -11.76 -3.39 -4.85
N HIS A 86 -12.31 -2.53 -3.98
CA HIS A 86 -12.22 -1.09 -4.12
C HIS A 86 -10.78 -0.66 -4.30
N ALA A 87 -10.53 0.00 -5.42
CA ALA A 87 -9.21 0.46 -5.79
C ALA A 87 -8.77 1.64 -4.93
N LEU A 88 -7.47 1.68 -4.62
CA LEU A 88 -6.82 2.78 -3.94
C LEU A 88 -6.32 3.76 -4.99
N PHE A 89 -7.12 4.77 -5.29
CA PHE A 89 -6.83 5.80 -6.28
C PHE A 89 -6.76 7.17 -5.62
N ARG A 90 -6.05 8.10 -6.27
CA ARG A 90 -6.09 9.51 -5.87
C ARG A 90 -7.52 10.05 -5.92
N GLN A 91 -8.29 9.62 -6.91
CA GLN A 91 -9.67 10.02 -7.14
C GLN A 91 -10.61 9.55 -6.02
N THR A 92 -10.37 8.36 -5.47
CA THR A 92 -11.20 7.79 -4.39
C THR A 92 -10.77 8.27 -3.02
N LEU A 93 -9.46 8.52 -2.81
CA LEU A 93 -8.91 8.88 -1.50
C LEU A 93 -8.69 10.39 -1.31
N GLY A 94 -8.72 11.20 -2.38
CA GLY A 94 -8.48 12.64 -2.34
C GLY A 94 -7.02 13.06 -2.11
N ILE A 95 -6.11 12.10 -1.99
CA ILE A 95 -4.68 12.30 -1.71
C ILE A 95 -3.81 11.55 -2.72
N PRO A 96 -2.57 11.99 -2.99
CA PRO A 96 -1.65 11.27 -3.85
C PRO A 96 -1.46 9.81 -3.42
N VAL A 97 -1.45 8.90 -4.40
CA VAL A 97 -1.21 7.47 -4.19
C VAL A 97 -0.06 7.03 -5.09
N ILE A 98 0.96 6.42 -4.51
CA ILE A 98 1.97 5.65 -5.23
C ILE A 98 1.71 4.17 -4.98
N ALA A 99 1.41 3.46 -6.05
CA ALA A 99 1.27 2.02 -6.07
C ALA A 99 2.65 1.38 -6.29
N VAL A 100 2.97 0.38 -5.47
CA VAL A 100 4.17 -0.43 -5.56
C VAL A 100 3.73 -1.88 -5.65
N GLY A 101 4.21 -2.61 -6.66
CA GLY A 101 3.83 -4.00 -6.84
C GLY A 101 5.00 -4.88 -7.22
N VAL A 102 5.00 -6.11 -6.70
CA VAL A 102 5.99 -7.14 -7.06
C VAL A 102 5.24 -8.33 -7.66
N PRO A 103 5.63 -8.82 -8.85
CA PRO A 103 5.03 -10.02 -9.41
C PRO A 103 5.44 -11.25 -8.58
N THR A 104 4.52 -11.90 -7.89
CA THR A 104 4.81 -13.11 -7.09
C THR A 104 4.01 -14.33 -7.52
N VAL A 105 3.06 -14.16 -8.44
CA VAL A 105 2.26 -15.25 -9.02
C VAL A 105 2.18 -15.06 -10.53
N VAL A 106 1.94 -16.12 -11.29
CA VAL A 106 1.75 -16.07 -12.74
C VAL A 106 0.26 -16.14 -13.06
N HIS A 107 -0.21 -15.27 -13.95
CA HIS A 107 -1.56 -15.36 -14.51
C HIS A 107 -1.53 -16.37 -15.67
N THR A 108 -2.13 -17.54 -15.48
CA THR A 108 -2.41 -18.53 -16.54
C THR A 108 -3.61 -18.13 -17.38
#